data_AF-A0A521PYP0-F1
#
_entry.id   AF-A0A521PYP0-F1
#
_cell.length_a   1.000
_cell.length_b   1.000
_cell.length_c   1.000
_cell.angle_alpha   90.00
_cell.angle_beta   90.00
_cell.angle_gamma   90.00
#
_symmetry.space_group_name_H-M   'P 1'
#
loop_
_entity.id
_entity.type
_entity.pdbx_description
1 polymer ?
#
loop_
_entity_poly.entity_id
_entity_poly.type
_entity_poly.pdbx_seq_one_letter_code
_entity_poly.pdbx_strand_id
1 'polypeptide(L)'
;MGIKDDILTAGSMLLREKGVTALTQPQVARAANIKQGHLTYYFSSRASFLLAIAEFTFSAMQMTFFFFLPSILLSGFMFPFRGMPQWAQVFGNALPLTHFLQRVRGIRLKGNGLELLLPHIWPLLLFIAVVPGGGLKAFRPTLD
;
A
#
# COMPACT_ATOMS: atom_id res chain seq x y z
N MET A 1 -1.36 12.09 12.76
CA MET A 1 -0.95 12.72 11.48
C MET A 1 -0.77 14.20 11.74
N GLY A 2 0.23 14.82 11.11
CA GLY A 2 0.42 16.26 11.24
C GLY A 2 -0.56 17.02 10.34
N ILE A 3 -0.86 18.28 10.67
CA ILE A 3 -1.75 19.15 9.89
C ILE A 3 -1.32 19.21 8.41
N LYS A 4 -0.01 19.17 8.13
CA LYS A 4 0.54 19.13 6.77
C LYS A 4 0.17 17.84 6.01
N ASP A 5 0.15 16.70 6.69
CA ASP A 5 -0.18 15.40 6.08
C ASP A 5 -1.68 15.32 5.74
N ASP A 6 -2.54 15.87 6.61
CA ASP A 6 -3.98 15.93 6.38
C ASP A 6 -4.30 16.81 5.16
N ILE A 7 -3.61 17.94 5.03
CA ILE A 7 -3.70 18.83 3.86
C ILE A 7 -3.27 18.11 2.57
N LEU A 8 -2.13 17.43 2.59
CA LEU A 8 -1.58 16.74 1.41
C LEU A 8 -2.46 15.54 1.02
N THR A 9 -2.98 14.82 2.01
CA THR A 9 -3.93 13.72 1.79
C THR A 9 -5.21 14.23 1.13
N ALA A 10 -5.88 15.23 1.72
CA ALA A 10 -7.09 15.81 1.17
C ALA A 10 -6.86 16.46 -0.21
N GLY A 11 -5.75 17.16 -0.38
CA GLY A 11 -5.34 17.75 -1.66
C GLY A 11 -5.13 16.71 -2.75
N SER A 12 -4.45 15.61 -2.44
CA SER A 12 -4.25 14.51 -3.39
C SER A 12 -5.57 13.82 -3.78
N MET A 13 -6.52 13.67 -2.84
CA MET A 13 -7.85 13.11 -3.12
C MET A 13 -8.67 14.03 -4.03
N LEU A 14 -8.73 15.33 -3.72
CA LEU A 14 -9.41 16.32 -4.55
C LEU A 14 -8.84 16.38 -5.97
N LEU A 15 -7.51 16.31 -6.10
CA LEU A 15 -6.84 16.29 -7.40
C LEU A 15 -7.23 15.06 -8.22
N ARG A 16 -7.36 13.88 -7.59
CA ARG A 16 -7.75 12.63 -8.27
C ARG A 16 -9.22 12.62 -8.69
N GLU A 17 -10.12 13.15 -7.86
CA GLU A 17 -11.56 13.12 -8.13
C GLU A 17 -12.05 14.25 -9.05
N LYS A 18 -11.52 15.46 -8.84
CA LYS A 18 -12.07 16.69 -9.44
C LYS A 18 -11.04 17.49 -10.25
N GLY A 19 -9.79 17.05 -10.28
CA GLY A 19 -8.72 17.70 -11.04
C GLY A 19 -8.16 18.97 -10.37
N VAL A 20 -7.24 19.64 -11.07
CA VAL A 20 -6.47 20.79 -10.56
C VAL A 20 -7.36 22.00 -10.24
N THR A 21 -8.50 22.14 -10.93
CA THR A 21 -9.45 23.22 -10.72
C THR A 21 -10.09 23.18 -9.33
N ALA A 22 -10.18 22.00 -8.72
CA ALA A 22 -10.71 21.82 -7.37
C ALA A 22 -9.68 22.07 -6.25
N LEU A 23 -8.41 22.32 -6.59
CA LEU A 23 -7.38 22.72 -5.63
C LEU A 23 -7.47 24.22 -5.33
N THR A 24 -8.65 24.64 -4.91
CA THR A 24 -8.89 25.97 -4.35
C THR A 24 -8.70 25.92 -2.84
N GLN A 25 -8.16 27.00 -2.27
CA GLN A 25 -7.90 27.09 -0.84
C GLN A 25 -9.14 26.78 0.03
N PRO A 26 -10.36 27.28 -0.28
CA PRO A 26 -11.54 26.95 0.50
C PRO A 26 -11.92 25.47 0.42
N GLN A 27 -11.80 24.84 -0.74
CA GLN A 27 -12.17 23.44 -0.94
C GLN A 27 -11.18 22.49 -0.26
N VAL A 28 -9.88 22.77 -0.37
CA VAL A 28 -8.83 21.98 0.28
C VAL A 28 -8.93 22.09 1.81
N ALA A 29 -9.12 23.30 2.35
CA ALA A 29 -9.26 23.49 3.79
C ALA A 29 -10.50 22.78 4.35
N ARG A 30 -11.62 22.80 3.62
CA ARG A 30 -12.83 22.04 3.98
C ARG A 30 -12.60 20.53 3.92
N ALA A 31 -11.94 20.04 2.87
CA ALA A 31 -11.66 18.61 2.71
C ALA A 31 -10.65 18.07 3.75
N ALA A 32 -9.72 18.91 4.20
CA ALA A 32 -8.77 18.57 5.26
C ALA A 32 -9.30 18.84 6.69
N ASN A 33 -10.55 19.31 6.84
CA ASN A 33 -11.15 19.72 8.11
C ASN A 33 -10.30 20.72 8.93
N ILE A 34 -9.74 21.76 8.27
CA ILE A 34 -8.89 22.77 8.92
C ILE A 34 -9.34 24.21 8.60
N LYS A 35 -8.94 25.17 9.44
CA LYS A 35 -9.09 26.59 9.12
C LYS A 35 -8.23 26.96 7.91
N GLN A 36 -8.79 27.77 7.00
CA GLN A 36 -8.12 28.18 5.76
C GLN A 36 -6.75 28.83 5.95
N GLY A 37 -6.53 29.53 7.08
CA GLY A 37 -5.24 30.15 7.39
C GLY A 37 -4.08 29.16 7.56
N HIS A 38 -4.36 27.93 8.01
CA HIS A 38 -3.32 26.89 8.12
C HIS A 38 -2.81 26.45 6.75
N LEU A 39 -3.66 26.46 5.71
CA LEU A 39 -3.21 26.09 4.37
C LEU A 39 -2.19 27.09 3.81
N THR A 40 -2.44 28.40 3.98
CA THR A 40 -1.51 29.45 3.54
C THR A 40 -0.20 29.44 4.33
N TYR A 41 -0.25 29.08 5.61
CA TYR A 41 0.95 28.99 6.45
C TYR A 41 1.94 27.93 5.93
N TYR A 42 1.44 26.77 5.50
CA TYR A 42 2.29 25.70 4.95
C TYR A 42 2.59 25.86 3.47
N PHE A 43 1.68 26.47 2.71
CA PHE A 43 1.79 26.60 1.26
C PHE A 43 1.49 28.04 0.84
N SER A 44 2.56 28.78 0.57
CA SER A 44 2.49 30.18 0.15
C SER A 44 1.99 30.35 -1.29
N SER A 45 2.10 29.32 -2.14
CA SER A 45 1.68 29.38 -3.55
C SER A 45 1.01 28.09 -4.02
N ARG A 46 0.12 28.21 -5.02
CA ARG A 46 -0.51 27.04 -5.67
C ARG A 46 0.52 26.10 -6.28
N ALA A 47 1.61 26.65 -6.83
CA ALA A 47 2.72 25.86 -7.36
C ALA A 47 3.41 25.03 -6.26
N SER A 48 3.75 25.65 -5.12
CA SER A 48 4.35 24.93 -3.98
C SER A 48 3.46 23.83 -3.44
N PHE A 49 2.14 24.05 -3.43
CA PHE A 49 1.17 23.04 -3.02
C PHE A 49 1.10 21.86 -3.99
N LEU A 50 1.05 22.13 -5.29
CA LEU A 50 1.06 21.09 -6.33
C LEU A 50 2.34 20.25 -6.29
N LEU A 51 3.49 20.90 -6.13
CA LEU A 51 4.78 20.22 -5.97
C LEU A 51 4.78 19.32 -4.73
N ALA A 52 4.29 19.81 -3.60
CA ALA A 52 4.22 19.03 -2.37
C ALA A 52 3.26 17.82 -2.49
N ILE A 53 2.14 17.96 -3.20
CA ILE A 53 1.26 16.81 -3.51
C ILE A 53 1.99 15.80 -4.41
N ALA A 54 2.73 16.28 -5.42
CA ALA A 54 3.51 15.41 -6.29
C ALA A 54 4.60 14.65 -5.51
N GLU A 55 5.34 15.32 -4.63
CA GLU A 55 6.32 14.69 -3.74
C GLU A 55 5.66 13.68 -2.78
N PHE A 56 4.53 14.04 -2.19
CA PHE A 56 3.77 13.15 -1.30
C PHE A 56 3.32 11.87 -1.99
N THR A 57 2.74 12.01 -3.20
CA THR A 57 2.28 10.85 -3.99
C THR A 57 3.46 10.01 -4.46
N PHE A 58 4.57 10.63 -4.88
CA PHE A 58 5.78 9.91 -5.27
C PHE A 58 6.43 9.16 -4.10
N SER A 59 6.50 9.77 -2.92
CA SER A 59 7.01 9.11 -1.70
C SER A 59 6.16 7.88 -1.33
N ALA A 60 4.83 7.98 -1.42
CA ALA A 60 3.95 6.84 -1.21
C ALA A 60 4.19 5.70 -2.22
N MET A 61 4.44 6.05 -3.49
CA MET A 61 4.81 5.06 -4.52
C MET A 61 6.18 4.43 -4.24
N GLN A 62 7.18 5.21 -3.84
CA GLN A 62 8.51 4.70 -3.48
C GLN A 62 8.43 3.69 -2.32
N MET A 63 7.68 4.00 -1.27
CA MET A 63 7.45 3.06 -0.18
C MET A 63 6.80 1.78 -0.70
N THR A 64 5.79 1.90 -1.57
CA THR A 64 5.15 0.74 -2.21
C THR A 64 6.18 -0.13 -2.94
N PHE A 65 7.06 0.46 -3.76
CA PHE A 65 8.12 -0.29 -4.43
C PHE A 65 9.11 -0.92 -3.46
N PHE A 66 9.52 -0.19 -2.42
CA PHE A 66 10.46 -0.68 -1.42
C PHE A 66 9.94 -1.89 -0.66
N PHE A 67 8.63 -1.97 -0.38
CA PHE A 67 8.03 -3.15 0.24
C PHE A 67 7.72 -4.26 -0.77
N PHE A 68 7.18 -3.89 -1.94
CA PHE A 68 6.65 -4.86 -2.90
C PHE A 68 7.76 -5.57 -3.68
N LEU A 69 8.80 -4.83 -4.10
CA LEU A 69 9.88 -5.38 -4.92
C LEU A 69 10.67 -6.47 -4.17
N PRO A 70 11.17 -6.25 -2.95
CA PRO A 70 11.84 -7.31 -2.19
C PRO A 70 10.90 -8.47 -1.87
N SER A 71 9.61 -8.19 -1.64
CA SER A 71 8.61 -9.24 -1.39
C SER A 71 8.46 -10.18 -2.59
N ILE A 72 8.42 -9.66 -3.83
CA ILE A 72 8.37 -10.50 -5.03
C ILE A 72 9.67 -11.31 -5.19
N LEU A 73 10.83 -10.69 -4.97
CA LEU A 73 12.12 -11.36 -5.12
C LEU A 73 12.29 -12.50 -4.10
N LEU A 74 11.94 -12.26 -2.83
CA LEU A 74 12.01 -13.24 -1.75
C LEU A 74 10.90 -14.28 -1.80
N SER A 75 9.80 -14.02 -2.51
CA SER A 75 8.67 -14.97 -2.60
C SER A 75 9.00 -16.28 -3.33
N GLY A 76 10.13 -16.32 -4.03
CA GLY A 76 10.46 -17.42 -4.92
C GLY A 76 9.65 -17.40 -6.22
N PHE A 77 8.95 -16.30 -6.56
CA PHE A 77 8.25 -16.13 -7.83
C PHE A 77 9.22 -16.10 -9.02
N MET A 78 10.17 -15.16 -9.01
CA MET A 78 11.14 -14.97 -10.09
C MET A 78 12.29 -16.00 -10.04
N PHE A 79 12.72 -16.39 -8.84
CA PHE A 79 13.86 -17.28 -8.61
C PHE A 79 13.47 -18.49 -7.75
N PRO A 80 14.13 -19.65 -7.88
CA PRO A 80 13.82 -20.80 -7.04
C PRO A 80 14.17 -20.54 -5.56
N PHE A 81 13.18 -20.67 -4.67
CA PHE A 81 13.31 -20.37 -3.24
C PHE A 81 14.41 -21.20 -2.53
N ARG A 82 14.55 -22.48 -2.90
CA ARG A 82 15.57 -23.37 -2.30
C ARG A 82 17.01 -22.97 -2.63
N GLY A 83 17.22 -22.19 -3.69
CA GLY A 83 18.53 -21.67 -4.08
C GLY A 83 18.91 -20.37 -3.37
N MET A 84 18.01 -19.82 -2.54
CA MET A 84 18.25 -18.56 -1.83
C MET A 84 19.14 -18.79 -0.59
N PRO A 85 19.97 -17.81 -0.20
CA PRO A 85 20.73 -17.89 1.05
C PRO A 85 19.80 -17.95 2.28
N GLN A 86 20.28 -18.50 3.39
CA GLN A 86 19.44 -18.83 4.55
C GLN A 86 18.72 -17.61 5.15
N TRP A 87 19.35 -16.44 5.17
CA TRP A 87 18.71 -15.19 5.62
C TRP A 87 17.48 -14.84 4.76
N ALA A 88 17.58 -14.99 3.44
CA ALA A 88 16.50 -14.70 2.51
C ALA A 88 15.35 -15.71 2.64
N GLN A 89 15.67 -16.98 2.94
CA GLN A 89 14.65 -17.99 3.21
C GLN A 89 13.87 -17.69 4.50
N VAL A 90 14.54 -17.17 5.54
CA VAL A 90 13.86 -16.78 6.79
C VAL A 90 12.84 -15.66 6.53
N PHE A 91 13.25 -14.59 5.83
CA PHE A 91 12.32 -13.50 5.50
C PHE A 91 11.23 -13.93 4.52
N GLY A 92 11.58 -14.71 3.50
CA GLY A 92 10.62 -15.20 2.53
C GLY A 92 9.59 -16.15 3.14
N ASN A 93 9.94 -16.97 4.14
CA ASN A 93 8.97 -17.82 4.85
C ASN A 93 7.97 -17.01 5.71
N ALA A 94 8.24 -15.74 6.01
CA ALA A 94 7.25 -14.85 6.61
C ALA A 94 6.22 -14.35 5.57
N LEU A 95 6.55 -14.41 4.27
CA LEU A 95 5.68 -13.96 3.20
C LEU A 95 4.69 -15.06 2.79
N PRO A 96 3.37 -14.79 2.79
CA PRO A 96 2.36 -15.77 2.38
C PRO A 96 2.48 -16.18 0.92
N LEU A 97 2.90 -15.25 0.05
CA LEU A 97 3.12 -15.49 -1.38
C LEU A 97 4.14 -16.63 -1.60
N THR A 98 5.15 -16.73 -0.74
CA THR A 98 6.14 -17.80 -0.75
C THR A 98 5.52 -19.17 -0.54
N HIS A 99 4.67 -19.30 0.49
CA HIS A 99 3.99 -20.56 0.80
C HIS A 99 3.09 -21.00 -0.34
N PHE A 100 2.37 -20.06 -0.95
CA PHE A 100 1.52 -20.35 -2.11
C PHE A 100 2.33 -20.88 -3.30
N LEU A 101 3.39 -20.18 -3.70
CA LEU A 101 4.18 -20.53 -4.88
C LEU A 101 4.95 -21.85 -4.72
N GLN A 102 5.46 -22.14 -3.53
CA GLN A 102 6.11 -23.43 -3.26
C GLN A 102 5.14 -24.61 -3.38
N ARG A 103 3.90 -24.45 -2.92
CA ARG A 103 2.88 -25.52 -2.92
C ARG A 103 2.28 -25.75 -4.30
N VAL A 104 1.95 -24.69 -5.03
CA VAL A 104 1.40 -24.77 -6.40
C VAL A 104 2.37 -25.46 -7.36
N ARG A 105 3.68 -25.19 -7.25
CA ARG A 105 4.70 -25.86 -8.09
C ARG A 105 4.80 -27.36 -7.81
N GLY A 106 4.62 -27.80 -6.56
CA GLY A 106 4.60 -29.22 -6.20
C GLY A 106 3.38 -29.97 -6.75
N ILE A 107 2.26 -29.27 -6.96
CA ILE A 107 0.99 -29.85 -7.43
C ILE A 107 1.00 -30.02 -8.95
N ARG A 108 1.64 -29.10 -9.70
CA ARG A 108 1.81 -29.22 -11.16
C ARG A 108 2.52 -30.52 -11.57
N LEU A 109 3.33 -31.09 -10.69
CA LEU A 109 4.08 -32.33 -10.93
C LEU A 109 3.34 -33.62 -10.49
N LYS A 110 2.25 -33.52 -9.73
CA LYS A 110 1.51 -34.69 -9.20
C LYS A 110 0.15 -34.95 -9.85
N GLY A 111 -0.34 -34.05 -10.71
CA GLY A 111 -1.54 -34.26 -11.53
C GLY A 111 -2.85 -34.46 -10.76
N ASN A 112 -2.84 -34.40 -9.42
CA ASN A 112 -3.97 -34.81 -8.60
C ASN A 112 -4.65 -33.58 -7.96
N GLY A 113 -5.86 -33.30 -8.45
CA GLY A 113 -7.03 -32.76 -7.72
C GLY A 113 -6.94 -31.40 -7.03
N LEU A 114 -7.90 -30.51 -7.34
CA LEU A 114 -8.23 -29.31 -6.58
C LEU A 114 -8.42 -29.56 -5.07
N GLU A 115 -8.74 -30.80 -4.66
CA GLU A 115 -8.83 -31.22 -3.26
C GLU A 115 -7.49 -31.12 -2.50
N LEU A 116 -6.35 -31.30 -3.18
CA LEU A 116 -5.03 -31.13 -2.57
C LEU A 116 -4.65 -29.66 -2.37
N LEU A 117 -5.35 -28.72 -3.01
CA LEU A 117 -5.12 -27.28 -2.88
C LEU A 117 -5.88 -26.65 -1.71
N LEU A 118 -7.02 -27.23 -1.30
CA LEU A 118 -7.89 -26.69 -0.25
C LEU A 118 -7.15 -26.40 1.08
N PRO A 119 -6.27 -27.29 1.59
CA PRO A 119 -5.52 -27.03 2.82
C PRO A 119 -4.43 -25.95 2.69
N HIS A 120 -4.12 -25.49 1.47
CA HIS A 120 -3.08 -24.48 1.22
C HIS A 120 -3.67 -23.11 0.87
N ILE A 121 -4.98 -23.02 0.65
CA ILE A 121 -5.70 -21.77 0.37
C ILE A 121 -6.02 -21.01 1.67
N TRP A 122 -6.26 -21.70 2.79
CA TRP A 122 -6.65 -21.05 4.04
C TRP A 122 -5.62 -20.04 4.61
N PRO A 123 -4.28 -20.24 4.53
CA PRO A 123 -3.33 -19.23 4.99
C PRO A 123 -3.34 -17.99 4.08
N LEU A 124 -3.63 -18.17 2.78
CA LEU A 124 -3.76 -17.08 1.83
C LEU A 124 -5.03 -16.27 2.12
N LEU A 125 -6.15 -16.95 2.38
CA LEU A 125 -7.41 -16.32 2.81
C LEU A 125 -7.24 -15.58 4.14
N LEU A 126 -6.54 -16.19 5.11
CA LEU A 126 -6.25 -15.56 6.39
C LEU A 126 -5.41 -14.30 6.21
N PHE A 127 -4.40 -14.30 5.33
CA PHE A 127 -3.63 -13.11 5.02
C PHE A 127 -4.46 -12.00 4.35
N ILE A 128 -5.28 -12.35 3.35
CA ILE A 128 -6.19 -11.41 2.67
C ILE A 128 -7.23 -10.84 3.64
N ALA A 129 -7.66 -11.59 4.65
CA ALA A 129 -8.57 -11.10 5.66
C ALA A 129 -7.86 -10.21 6.70
N VAL A 130 -6.68 -10.62 7.19
CA VAL A 130 -6.01 -9.97 8.33
C VAL A 130 -5.28 -8.69 7.92
N VAL A 131 -4.60 -8.65 6.76
CA VAL A 131 -3.78 -7.47 6.40
C VAL A 131 -4.65 -6.31 5.92
N PRO A 132 -5.51 -6.46 4.89
CA PRO A 132 -6.54 -5.48 4.57
C PRO A 132 -7.47 -5.17 5.76
N GLY A 133 -7.94 -6.19 6.50
CA GLY A 133 -8.82 -5.96 7.66
C GLY A 133 -8.15 -5.20 8.81
N GLY A 134 -6.86 -5.44 9.05
CA GLY A 134 -6.04 -4.67 9.98
C GLY A 134 -5.78 -3.24 9.49
N GLY A 135 -5.57 -3.08 8.18
CA GLY A 135 -5.47 -1.78 7.52
C GLY A 135 -6.76 -0.96 7.67
N LEU A 136 -7.93 -1.57 7.48
CA LEU A 136 -9.23 -0.91 7.69
C LEU A 136 -9.42 -0.44 9.15
N LYS A 137 -8.87 -1.17 10.13
CA LYS A 137 -8.84 -0.70 11.53
C LYS A 137 -7.87 0.44 11.78
N ALA A 138 -6.77 0.51 11.02
CA ALA A 138 -5.80 1.60 11.09
C ALA A 138 -6.32 2.87 10.39
N PHE A 139 -7.11 2.73 9.32
CA PHE A 139 -7.94 3.78 8.73
C PHE A 139 -9.19 4.01 9.58
N ARG A 140 -9.04 4.44 10.84
CA ARG A 140 -10.15 5.08 11.54
C ARG A 140 -10.45 6.38 10.79
N PRO A 141 -11.63 6.53 10.15
CA PRO A 141 -12.00 7.78 9.53
C PRO A 141 -12.05 8.82 10.64
N THR A 142 -11.28 9.89 10.51
CA THR A 142 -11.44 11.12 11.28
C THR A 142 -12.74 11.81 10.85
N LEU A 143 -13.87 11.13 11.06
CA LEU A 143 -15.21 11.70 10.99
C LEU A 143 -15.54 12.22 12.39
N ASP A 144 -14.96 13.37 12.71
CA ASP A 144 -15.49 14.38 13.62
C ASP A 144 -15.03 15.75 13.10
#